data_AF-G1Q2A1-F1
#
_entry.id   AF-G1Q2A1-F1
#
_cell.length_a   1.000
_cell.length_b   1.000
_cell.length_c   1.000
_cell.angle_alpha   90.00
_cell.angle_beta   90.00
_cell.angle_gamma   90.00
#
_symmetry.space_group_name_H-M   'P 1'
#
loop_
_entity.id
_entity.type
_entity.pdbx_description
1 polymer ?
#
loop_
_entity_poly.entity_id
_entity_poly.type
_entity_poly.pdbx_seq_one_letter_code
_entity_poly.pdbx_strand_id
1 'polypeptide(L)'
;DRTRLRKPRTPLETFRKVGVPILAALLSLAIIVIVAVLIKVILDKYYFLCGPPLRFIPRRQVCDGQQDCASGDDERVCVENFPEGPPVPVRLSSDRSTLQLLDPTTGTWASACFDGFTGALAQTACGMMGFHSKPTFQAEKIGPDQELDVVVITAASQELQVQ
;
A
#
# COMPACT_ATOMS: atom_id res chain seq x y z
N ASP A 1 39.79 65.83 -15.34
CA ASP A 1 38.53 65.25 -15.85
C ASP A 1 38.83 63.93 -16.55
N ARG A 2 38.45 62.80 -15.97
CA ARG A 2 38.61 61.46 -16.56
C ARG A 2 37.27 60.76 -16.47
N THR A 3 36.38 61.12 -17.38
CA THR A 3 35.09 60.47 -17.58
C THR A 3 35.32 59.00 -17.98
N ARG A 4 35.10 58.08 -17.04
CA ARG A 4 35.06 56.63 -17.34
C ARG A 4 33.80 56.36 -18.18
N LEU A 5 33.95 56.34 -19.50
CA LEU A 5 32.92 55.82 -20.39
C LEU A 5 32.68 54.33 -20.08
N ARG A 6 31.53 54.03 -19.47
CA ARG A 6 31.08 52.65 -19.23
C ARG A 6 30.58 52.07 -20.55
N LYS A 7 31.39 51.21 -21.17
CA LYS A 7 31.02 50.46 -22.38
C LYS A 7 29.71 49.68 -22.14
N PRO A 8 28.70 49.76 -23.04
CA PRO A 8 27.49 48.96 -22.90
C PRO A 8 27.83 47.47 -23.01
N ARG A 9 27.46 46.69 -21.99
CA ARG A 9 27.70 45.24 -21.96
C ARG A 9 26.86 44.58 -23.04
N THR A 10 27.50 43.79 -23.90
CA THR A 10 26.78 42.95 -24.86
C THR A 10 25.97 41.88 -24.11
N PRO A 11 24.80 41.45 -24.62
CA PRO A 11 23.95 40.45 -23.96
C PRO A 11 24.70 39.16 -23.57
N LEU A 12 25.74 38.81 -24.34
CA LEU A 12 26.65 37.69 -24.07
C LEU A 12 27.47 37.85 -22.77
N GLU A 13 27.94 39.06 -22.45
CA GLU A 13 28.70 39.33 -21.21
C GLU A 13 27.82 39.28 -19.96
N THR A 14 26.56 39.69 -20.09
CA THR A 14 25.58 39.63 -19.01
C THR A 14 25.14 38.18 -18.74
N PHE A 15 24.89 37.39 -19.79
CA PHE A 15 24.58 35.96 -19.66
C PHE A 15 25.72 35.17 -18.99
N ARG A 16 26.98 35.48 -19.34
CA ARG A 16 28.14 34.81 -18.74
C ARG A 16 28.36 35.18 -17.26
N LYS A 17 28.10 36.43 -16.87
CA LYS A 17 28.32 36.90 -15.49
C LYS A 17 27.17 36.56 -14.55
N VAL A 18 25.95 36.44 -15.06
CA VAL A 18 24.74 36.28 -14.24
C VAL A 18 23.96 35.01 -14.57
N GLY A 19 23.83 34.65 -15.85
CA GLY A 19 23.10 33.45 -16.28
C GLY A 19 23.79 32.14 -15.90
N VAL A 20 25.11 32.03 -16.12
CA VAL A 20 25.90 30.83 -15.76
C VAL A 20 25.84 30.47 -14.27
N PRO A 21 26.06 31.39 -13.30
CA PRO A 21 25.98 31.03 -11.88
C PRO A 21 24.56 30.67 -11.44
N ILE A 22 23.52 31.32 -12.01
CA ILE A 22 22.13 30.97 -11.72
C ILE A 22 21.81 29.56 -12.23
N LEU A 23 22.19 29.25 -13.48
CA LEU A 23 21.97 27.92 -14.05
C LEU A 23 22.73 26.84 -13.27
N ALA A 24 23.98 27.12 -12.86
CA ALA A 24 24.75 26.21 -12.03
C ALA A 24 24.07 25.95 -10.68
N ALA A 25 23.59 27.00 -10.00
CA ALA A 25 22.88 26.86 -8.73
C ALA A 25 21.58 26.04 -8.88
N LEU A 26 20.82 26.28 -9.95
CA LEU A 26 19.60 25.51 -10.25
C LEU A 26 19.90 24.03 -10.53
N LEU A 27 20.94 23.75 -11.30
CA LEU A 27 21.39 22.37 -11.57
C LEU A 27 21.86 21.68 -10.29
N SER A 28 22.64 22.36 -9.45
CA SER A 28 23.07 21.80 -8.15
C SER A 28 21.88 21.50 -7.25
N LEU A 29 20.89 22.39 -7.18
CA LEU A 29 19.67 22.17 -6.40
C LEU A 29 18.89 20.96 -6.93
N ALA A 30 18.73 20.85 -8.25
CA ALA A 30 18.05 19.71 -8.87
C ALA A 30 18.74 18.38 -8.55
N ILE A 31 20.08 18.33 -8.60
CA ILE A 31 20.85 17.14 -8.24
C ILE A 31 20.63 16.75 -6.78
N ILE A 32 20.65 17.73 -5.85
CA ILE A 32 20.40 17.46 -4.43
C ILE A 32 19.00 16.87 -4.22
N VAL A 33 17.98 17.41 -4.87
CA VAL A 33 16.61 16.89 -4.81
C VAL A 33 16.54 15.46 -5.34
N ILE A 34 17.15 15.18 -6.50
CA ILE A 34 17.20 13.84 -7.09
C ILE A 34 17.87 12.85 -6.12
N VAL A 35 19.02 13.21 -5.55
CA VAL A 35 19.74 12.37 -4.59
C VAL A 35 18.89 12.10 -3.35
N ALA A 36 18.21 13.10 -2.80
CA ALA A 36 17.33 12.93 -1.65
C ALA A 36 16.15 11.98 -1.95
N VAL A 37 15.53 12.11 -3.13
CA VAL A 37 14.46 11.20 -3.58
C VAL A 37 14.99 9.77 -3.73
N LEU A 38 16.16 9.58 -4.34
CA LEU A 38 16.77 8.26 -4.48
C LEU A 38 17.07 7.61 -3.13
N ILE A 39 17.62 8.38 -2.18
CA ILE A 39 17.88 7.89 -0.81
C ILE A 39 16.56 7.47 -0.15
N LYS A 40 15.51 8.28 -0.25
CA LYS A 40 14.19 7.95 0.30
C LYS A 40 13.64 6.65 -0.29
N VAL A 41 13.67 6.50 -1.61
CA VAL A 41 13.20 5.29 -2.29
C VAL A 41 13.96 4.05 -1.85
N ILE A 42 15.28 4.14 -1.69
CA ILE A 42 16.12 3.03 -1.22
C ILE A 42 15.77 2.69 0.24
N LEU A 43 15.65 3.69 1.11
CA LEU A 43 15.29 3.46 2.52
C LEU A 43 13.92 2.80 2.64
N ASP A 44 12.89 3.31 1.96
CA ASP A 44 11.52 2.78 2.01
C ASP A 44 11.45 1.35 1.45
N LYS A 45 12.32 1.01 0.49
CA LYS A 45 12.37 -0.32 -0.14
C LYS A 45 13.11 -1.37 0.67
N TYR A 46 14.20 -1.01 1.37
CA TYR A 46 15.07 -2.00 2.01
C TYR A 46 14.99 -2.00 3.54
N TYR A 47 14.49 -0.93 4.14
CA TYR A 47 14.47 -0.76 5.58
C TYR A 47 13.05 -0.49 6.09
N PHE A 48 12.81 -0.91 7.33
CA PHE A 48 11.62 -0.61 8.10
C PHE A 48 12.02 0.24 9.31
N LEU A 49 11.18 1.21 9.64
CA LEU A 49 11.41 2.16 10.72
C LEU A 49 10.57 1.75 11.93
N CYS A 50 11.22 1.27 12.98
CA CYS A 50 10.58 0.95 14.24
C CYS A 50 10.00 2.22 14.90
N GLY A 51 8.93 2.05 15.67
CA GLY A 51 8.44 3.07 16.59
C GLY A 51 9.49 3.45 17.65
N PRO A 52 9.24 4.49 18.47
CA PRO A 52 10.23 5.02 19.41
C PRO A 52 10.77 3.94 20.37
N PRO A 53 12.10 3.87 20.58
CA PRO A 53 13.16 4.65 19.95
C PRO A 53 13.38 4.31 18.47
N LEU A 54 13.57 5.34 17.63
CA LEU A 54 13.79 5.19 16.19
C LEU A 54 14.95 4.23 15.91
N ARG A 55 14.63 3.08 15.31
CA ARG A 55 15.58 2.04 14.92
C ARG A 55 15.24 1.58 13.50
N PHE A 56 16.28 1.40 12.70
CA PHE A 56 16.15 0.85 11.35
C PHE A 56 16.46 -0.64 11.38
N ILE A 57 15.56 -1.44 10.83
CA ILE A 57 15.78 -2.87 10.59
C ILE A 57 15.64 -3.15 9.08
N PRO A 58 16.42 -4.07 8.50
CA PRO A 58 16.17 -4.59 7.17
C PRO A 58 14.74 -5.14 7.05
N ARG A 59 14.06 -4.87 5.93
CA ARG A 59 12.68 -5.35 5.69
C ARG A 59 12.51 -6.88 5.81
N ARG A 60 13.57 -7.65 5.63
CA ARG A 60 13.58 -9.12 5.79
C ARG A 60 13.39 -9.59 7.25
N GLN A 61 13.54 -8.69 8.21
CA GLN A 61 13.31 -8.92 9.64
C GLN A 61 11.92 -8.51 10.10
N VAL A 62 11.10 -7.99 9.19
CA VAL A 62 9.69 -7.70 9.49
C VAL A 62 8.92 -8.99 9.27
N CYS A 63 8.15 -9.42 10.27
CA CYS A 63 7.36 -10.65 10.24
C CYS A 63 8.23 -11.92 10.12
N ASP A 64 9.39 -11.93 10.76
CA ASP A 64 10.26 -13.10 10.82
C ASP A 64 10.04 -13.96 12.08
N GLY A 65 9.09 -13.55 12.94
CA GLY A 65 8.76 -14.22 14.19
C GLY A 65 9.68 -13.84 15.35
N GLN A 66 10.63 -12.92 15.13
CA GLN A 66 11.51 -12.38 16.16
C GLN A 66 11.20 -10.91 16.42
N GLN A 67 11.10 -10.54 17.69
CA GLN A 67 10.91 -9.14 18.07
C GLN A 67 12.25 -8.37 17.98
N ASP A 68 12.48 -7.70 16.85
CA ASP A 68 13.65 -6.87 16.59
C ASP A 68 13.43 -5.38 16.92
N CYS A 69 12.19 -4.90 16.87
CA CYS A 69 11.83 -3.57 17.39
C CYS A 69 11.55 -3.62 18.90
N ALA A 70 11.97 -2.58 19.63
CA ALA A 70 11.71 -2.46 21.08
C ALA A 70 10.20 -2.48 21.41
N SER A 71 9.39 -1.88 20.54
CA SER A 71 7.93 -1.88 20.63
C SER A 71 7.29 -3.14 20.05
N GLY A 72 8.03 -3.95 19.29
CA GLY A 72 7.49 -5.11 18.56
C GLY A 72 6.59 -4.77 17.38
N ASP A 73 6.71 -3.57 16.84
CA ASP A 73 5.89 -3.11 15.70
C ASP A 73 6.15 -3.89 14.41
N ASP A 74 7.33 -4.49 14.29
CA ASP A 74 7.76 -5.42 13.25
C ASP A 74 6.92 -6.71 13.19
N GLU A 75 6.32 -7.13 14.31
CA GLU A 75 5.59 -8.41 14.42
C GLU A 75 4.08 -8.24 14.66
N ARG A 76 3.59 -7.00 14.81
CA ARG A 76 2.17 -6.73 15.19
C ARG A 76 1.20 -6.76 14.01
N VAL A 77 1.66 -6.43 12.81
CA VAL A 77 0.80 -6.30 11.61
C VAL A 77 1.45 -7.04 10.45
N CYS A 78 1.39 -8.36 10.53
CA CYS A 78 1.88 -9.25 9.49
C CYS A 78 0.72 -9.67 8.59
N VAL A 79 0.75 -9.18 7.35
CA VAL A 79 -0.02 -9.77 6.26
C VAL A 79 0.89 -10.85 5.71
N GLU A 80 0.48 -12.12 5.82
CA GLU A 80 1.19 -13.19 5.12
C GLU A 80 1.29 -12.80 3.64
N ASN A 81 2.51 -12.83 3.08
CA ASN A 81 2.68 -12.61 1.67
C ASN A 81 1.90 -13.71 0.95
N PHE A 82 0.72 -13.35 0.44
CA PHE A 82 -0.01 -14.19 -0.49
C PHE A 82 0.94 -14.51 -1.64
N PRO A 83 1.12 -15.80 -1.99
CA PRO A 83 1.84 -16.12 -3.22
C PRO A 83 1.18 -15.35 -4.36
N GLU A 84 1.96 -14.94 -5.36
CA GLU A 84 1.48 -14.45 -6.66
C GLU A 84 0.71 -15.58 -7.36
N GLY A 85 -0.46 -15.89 -6.80
CA GLY A 85 -1.39 -16.89 -7.26
C GLY A 85 -2.57 -16.21 -7.94
N PRO A 86 -3.49 -17.01 -8.52
CA PRO A 86 -4.76 -16.49 -9.01
C PRO A 86 -5.47 -15.68 -7.91
N PRO A 87 -6.23 -14.63 -8.28
CA PRO A 87 -6.90 -13.77 -7.32
C PRO A 87 -7.68 -14.62 -6.32
N VAL A 88 -7.43 -14.39 -5.03
CA VAL A 88 -8.21 -15.02 -3.96
C VAL A 88 -9.69 -14.72 -4.25
N PRO A 89 -10.56 -15.73 -4.39
CA PRO A 89 -11.94 -15.52 -4.83
C PRO A 89 -12.83 -14.95 -3.71
N VAL A 90 -12.23 -14.35 -2.68
CA VAL A 90 -12.86 -13.83 -1.48
C VAL A 90 -12.22 -12.49 -1.11
N ARG A 91 -13.06 -11.46 -0.87
CA ARG A 91 -12.62 -10.14 -0.39
C ARG A 91 -13.64 -9.52 0.56
N LEU A 92 -13.22 -8.46 1.25
CA LEU A 92 -14.12 -7.59 2.02
C LEU A 92 -14.32 -6.27 1.29
N SER A 93 -15.56 -5.77 1.27
CA SER A 93 -15.87 -4.45 0.74
C SER A 93 -15.24 -3.34 1.59
N SER A 94 -14.80 -2.27 0.94
CA SER A 94 -14.15 -1.14 1.61
C SER A 94 -15.12 -0.29 2.45
N ASP A 95 -16.39 -0.21 2.04
CA ASP A 95 -17.39 0.68 2.65
C ASP A 95 -17.93 0.14 3.98
N ARG A 96 -18.25 -1.16 4.02
CA ARG A 96 -18.99 -1.79 5.11
C ARG A 96 -18.41 -3.13 5.55
N SER A 97 -17.24 -3.51 5.02
CA SER A 97 -16.61 -4.80 5.29
C SER A 97 -17.53 -5.99 5.01
N THR A 98 -18.42 -5.86 4.01
CA THR A 98 -19.28 -6.96 3.57
C THR A 98 -18.44 -7.99 2.82
N LEU A 99 -18.61 -9.27 3.16
CA LEU A 99 -17.93 -10.38 2.50
C LEU A 99 -18.42 -10.53 1.05
N GLN A 100 -17.48 -10.60 0.11
CA GLN A 100 -17.74 -10.72 -1.32
C GLN A 100 -16.96 -11.90 -1.90
N LEU A 101 -17.62 -12.67 -2.75
CA LEU A 101 -17.05 -13.80 -3.48
C LEU A 101 -17.00 -13.50 -4.98
N LEU A 102 -15.96 -13.98 -5.64
CA LEU A 102 -15.86 -13.98 -7.09
C LEU A 102 -16.51 -15.25 -7.63
N ASP A 103 -17.52 -15.12 -8.47
CA ASP A 103 -18.04 -16.24 -9.23
C ASP A 103 -17.10 -16.51 -10.42
N PRO A 104 -16.40 -17.66 -10.46
CA PRO A 104 -15.45 -17.98 -11.53
C PRO A 104 -16.15 -18.20 -12.89
N THR A 105 -17.46 -18.46 -12.89
CA THR A 105 -18.25 -18.76 -14.07
C THR A 105 -18.66 -17.48 -14.81
N THR A 106 -19.11 -16.48 -14.06
CA THR A 106 -19.57 -15.19 -14.59
C THR A 106 -18.50 -14.10 -14.53
N GLY A 107 -17.48 -14.27 -13.69
CA GLY A 107 -16.44 -13.26 -13.44
C GLY A 107 -16.93 -12.06 -12.63
N THR A 108 -18.14 -12.13 -12.04
CA THR A 108 -18.73 -11.05 -11.25
C THR A 108 -18.53 -11.29 -9.75
N TRP A 109 -18.53 -10.19 -8.99
CA TRP A 109 -18.51 -10.26 -7.53
C TRP A 109 -19.93 -10.32 -7.00
N ALA A 110 -20.15 -11.14 -5.99
CA ALA A 110 -21.42 -11.24 -5.29
C ALA A 110 -21.20 -11.08 -3.78
N SER A 111 -22.16 -10.47 -3.09
CA SER A 111 -22.14 -10.31 -1.63
C SER A 111 -22.69 -11.56 -0.96
N ALA A 112 -22.06 -12.02 0.11
CA ALA A 112 -22.55 -13.17 0.86
C ALA A 112 -23.81 -12.80 1.66
N CYS A 113 -24.84 -13.64 1.58
CA CYS A 113 -26.02 -13.53 2.44
C CYS A 113 -25.67 -13.91 3.89
N PHE A 114 -26.34 -13.29 4.86
CA PHE A 114 -26.23 -13.67 6.27
C PHE A 114 -26.99 -14.97 6.59
N ASP A 115 -28.03 -15.31 5.81
CA ASP A 115 -28.84 -16.49 6.04
C ASP A 115 -28.02 -17.77 5.84
N GLY A 116 -27.89 -18.57 6.90
CA GLY A 116 -27.06 -19.78 6.89
C GLY A 116 -25.55 -19.50 7.01
N PHE A 117 -25.13 -18.25 7.21
CA PHE A 117 -23.73 -17.90 7.43
C PHE A 117 -23.29 -18.32 8.85
N THR A 118 -22.30 -19.22 8.92
CA THR A 118 -21.83 -19.81 10.19
C THR A 118 -20.43 -19.38 10.53
N GLY A 119 -20.03 -19.55 11.79
CA GLY A 119 -18.65 -19.30 12.21
C GLY A 119 -17.62 -20.17 11.48
N ALA A 120 -18.00 -21.36 11.00
CA ALA A 120 -17.13 -22.19 10.17
C ALA A 120 -16.88 -21.55 8.80
N LEU A 121 -17.93 -21.02 8.14
CA LEU A 121 -17.79 -20.26 6.89
C LEU A 121 -16.94 -19.00 7.08
N ALA A 122 -17.14 -18.29 8.20
CA ALA A 122 -16.33 -17.13 8.55
C ALA A 122 -14.85 -17.49 8.75
N GLN A 123 -14.56 -18.62 9.41
CA GLN A 123 -13.19 -19.09 9.61
C GLN A 123 -12.53 -19.45 8.28
N THR A 124 -13.26 -20.12 7.38
CA THR A 124 -12.78 -20.41 6.03
C THR A 124 -12.51 -19.13 5.24
N ALA A 125 -13.42 -18.15 5.27
CA ALA A 125 -13.23 -16.85 4.61
C ALA A 125 -11.96 -16.15 5.10
N CYS A 126 -11.78 -16.07 6.43
CA CYS A 126 -10.59 -15.49 7.03
C CYS A 126 -9.33 -16.24 6.64
N GLY A 127 -9.35 -17.58 6.63
CA GLY A 127 -8.22 -18.41 6.22
C GLY A 127 -7.84 -18.20 4.75
N MET A 128 -8.83 -18.10 3.85
CA MET A 128 -8.59 -17.76 2.44
C MET A 128 -7.98 -16.36 2.27
N MET A 129 -8.24 -15.45 3.20
CA MET A 129 -7.63 -14.11 3.31
C MET A 129 -6.38 -14.07 4.23
N GLY A 130 -5.84 -15.22 4.65
CA GLY A 130 -4.54 -15.32 5.33
C GLY A 130 -4.61 -15.03 6.83
N PHE A 131 -5.83 -14.97 7.39
CA PHE A 131 -6.06 -14.70 8.79
C PHE A 131 -6.32 -16.00 9.55
N HIS A 132 -5.54 -16.21 10.61
CA HIS A 132 -5.65 -17.35 11.53
C HIS A 132 -6.40 -17.01 12.84
N SER A 133 -6.85 -15.76 13.00
CA SER A 133 -7.60 -15.30 14.17
C SER A 133 -9.03 -15.85 14.20
N LYS A 134 -9.66 -15.84 15.38
CA LYS A 134 -11.08 -16.16 15.53
C LYS A 134 -11.94 -15.06 14.89
N PRO A 135 -12.81 -15.38 13.91
CA PRO A 135 -13.60 -14.39 13.20
C PRO A 135 -14.74 -13.84 14.05
N THR A 136 -15.10 -12.60 13.77
CA THR A 136 -16.32 -11.93 14.25
C THR A 136 -17.13 -11.47 13.05
N PHE A 137 -18.43 -11.71 13.06
CA PHE A 137 -19.33 -11.36 11.95
C PHE A 137 -20.70 -10.95 12.48
N GLN A 138 -21.37 -10.09 11.72
CA GLN A 138 -22.72 -9.62 12.00
C GLN A 138 -23.47 -9.38 10.69
N ALA A 139 -24.80 -9.36 10.75
CA ALA A 139 -25.62 -9.05 9.60
C ALA A 139 -25.51 -7.55 9.27
N GLU A 140 -25.12 -7.23 8.04
CA GLU A 140 -25.11 -5.86 7.52
C GLU A 140 -26.26 -5.66 6.54
N LYS A 141 -26.89 -4.48 6.59
CA LYS A 141 -27.95 -4.12 5.65
C LYS A 141 -27.32 -3.66 4.34
N ILE A 142 -27.84 -4.19 3.23
CA ILE A 142 -27.47 -3.77 1.88
C ILE A 142 -27.92 -2.31 1.71
N GLY A 143 -26.97 -1.43 1.40
CA GLY A 143 -27.27 -0.04 1.09
C GLY A 143 -27.98 0.09 -0.27
N PRO A 144 -28.77 1.15 -0.50
CA PRO A 144 -29.40 1.38 -1.79
C PRO A 144 -28.39 1.55 -2.95
N ASP A 145 -27.14 1.87 -2.62
CA ASP A 145 -26.04 2.07 -3.59
C ASP A 145 -25.27 0.78 -3.93
N GLN A 146 -25.68 -0.37 -3.39
CA GLN A 146 -24.96 -1.64 -3.57
C GLN A 146 -25.59 -2.48 -4.69
N GLU A 147 -24.93 -2.48 -5.85
CA GLU A 147 -25.39 -3.09 -7.11
C GLU A 147 -24.85 -4.52 -7.33
N LEU A 148 -24.52 -5.23 -6.24
CA LEU A 148 -23.98 -6.60 -6.32
C LEU A 148 -25.04 -7.61 -5.90
N ASP A 149 -25.13 -8.73 -6.63
CA ASP A 149 -26.01 -9.83 -6.30
C ASP A 149 -25.71 -10.40 -4.91
N VAL A 150 -26.74 -10.87 -4.22
CA VAL A 150 -26.64 -11.47 -2.89
C VAL A 150 -26.81 -12.96 -3.02
N VAL A 151 -25.79 -13.72 -2.64
CA VAL A 151 -25.75 -15.16 -2.86
C VAL A 151 -25.53 -15.93 -1.57
N VAL A 152 -26.11 -17.13 -1.50
CA VAL A 152 -25.81 -18.09 -0.43
C VAL A 152 -24.46 -18.70 -0.74
N ILE A 153 -23.61 -18.80 0.29
CA ILE A 153 -22.26 -19.37 0.15
C ILE A 153 -22.17 -20.70 0.88
N THR A 154 -21.38 -21.62 0.33
CA THR A 154 -21.08 -22.91 0.94
C THR A 154 -19.58 -23.15 0.99
N ALA A 155 -19.13 -24.06 1.84
CA ALA A 155 -17.73 -24.50 1.88
C ALA A 155 -17.60 -25.89 1.28
N ALA A 156 -16.73 -26.03 0.27
CA ALA A 156 -16.34 -27.31 -0.31
C ALA A 156 -14.81 -27.43 -0.23
N SER A 157 -14.30 -28.50 0.38
CA SER A 157 -12.85 -28.79 0.43
C SER A 157 -11.97 -27.62 0.91
N GLN A 158 -12.42 -26.87 1.92
CA GLN A 158 -11.75 -25.67 2.49
C GLN A 158 -11.77 -24.41 1.59
N GLU A 159 -12.55 -24.39 0.51
CA GLU A 159 -12.82 -23.20 -0.30
C GLU A 159 -14.29 -22.79 -0.21
N LEU A 160 -14.56 -21.48 -0.26
CA LEU A 160 -15.92 -20.95 -0.34
C LEU A 160 -16.38 -20.89 -1.79
N GLN A 161 -17.62 -21.31 -2.02
CA GLN A 161 -18.26 -21.32 -3.34
C GLN A 161 -19.64 -20.67 -3.27
N VAL A 162 -20.02 -20.01 -4.38
CA VAL A 162 -21.37 -19.52 -4.61
C VAL A 162 -22.27 -20.72 -4.91
N GLN A 163 -23.43 -20.78 -4.26
CA GLN A 163 -24.42 -21.85 -4.46
C GLN A 163 -25.27 -21.64 -5.72
#